data_AF-A0A927R7Y0-F1
#
_entry.id   AF-A0A927R7Y0-F1
#
_cell.length_a   1.000
_cell.length_b   1.000
_cell.length_c   1.000
_cell.angle_alpha   90.00
_cell.angle_beta   90.00
_cell.angle_gamma   90.00
#
_symmetry.space_group_name_H-M   'P 1'
#
loop_
_entity.id
_entity.type
_entity.pdbx_description
1 polymer ?
#
loop_
_entity_poly.entity_id
_entity_poly.type
_entity_poly.pdbx_seq_one_letter_code
_entity_poly.pdbx_strand_id
1 'polypeptide(L)' 'MLWTVLTDSVDRKVLEVAPKLKDVFNLAVRYNNIDIEVAKERGIIVTNTRGVLTETTADLAFYASLCGSSQ' A
#
# COMPACT_ATOMS: atom_id res chain seq x y z
N MET A 1 -12.62 4.12 -9.02
CA MET A 1 -11.23 3.82 -8.63
C MET A 1 -10.71 4.99 -7.82
N LEU A 2 -10.23 4.73 -6.60
CA LEU A 2 -9.72 5.75 -5.67
C LEU A 2 -8.22 5.57 -5.48
N TRP A 3 -7.48 6.68 -5.49
CA TRP A 3 -6.03 6.71 -5.31
C TRP A 3 -5.72 7.40 -3.98
N THR A 4 -4.83 6.80 -3.21
CA THR A 4 -4.56 7.22 -1.82
C THR A 4 -3.07 7.14 -1.57
N VAL A 5 -2.54 8.10 -0.81
CA VAL A 5 -1.15 8.10 -0.35
C VAL A 5 -1.07 7.91 1.17
N LEU A 6 0.14 7.79 1.71
CA LEU A 6 0.38 7.56 3.15
C LEU A 6 -0.36 8.54 4.07
N THR A 7 -0.59 9.77 3.61
CA THR A 7 -1.22 10.85 4.37
C THR A 7 -2.75 10.89 4.24
N ASP A 8 -3.33 10.13 3.32
CA ASP A 8 -4.79 10.07 3.17
C ASP A 8 -5.38 9.08 4.18
N SER A 9 -6.48 9.47 4.83
CA SER A 9 -7.28 8.61 5.69
C SER A 9 -8.54 8.17 4.96
N VAL A 10 -8.68 6.86 4.76
CA VAL A 10 -9.80 6.22 4.05
C VAL A 10 -10.62 5.43 5.06
N ASP A 11 -11.34 6.18 5.89
CA ASP A 11 -12.24 5.62 6.90
C ASP A 11 -13.58 5.21 6.29
N ARG A 12 -14.39 4.49 7.07
CA ARG A 12 -15.78 4.10 6.73
C ARG A 12 -16.58 5.19 6.02
N LYS A 13 -16.53 6.44 6.48
CA LYS A 13 -17.27 7.57 5.87
C LYS A 13 -16.86 7.82 4.41
N VAL A 14 -15.57 7.73 4.11
CA VAL A 14 -15.03 7.92 2.75
C VAL A 14 -15.49 6.79 1.83
N LEU A 15 -15.49 5.57 2.34
CA LEU A 15 -16.01 4.41 1.61
C LEU A 15 -17.53 4.49 1.44
N GLU A 16 -18.25 5.06 2.41
CA GLU A 16 -19.71 5.23 2.42
C GLU A 16 -20.21 6.22 1.38
N VAL A 17 -19.54 7.36 1.20
CA VAL A 17 -19.91 8.39 0.21
C VAL A 17 -19.64 7.96 -1.23
N ALA A 18 -18.89 6.87 -1.43
CA ALA A 18 -18.51 6.36 -2.75
C ALA A 18 -19.14 4.99 -3.05
N PRO A 19 -20.47 4.90 -3.25
CA PRO A 19 -21.17 3.62 -3.47
C PRO A 19 -20.80 2.90 -4.79
N LYS A 20 -20.15 3.61 -5.73
CA LYS A 20 -19.65 3.03 -6.99
C LYS A 20 -18.17 2.65 -6.91
N LEU A 21 -17.53 2.78 -5.75
CA LEU A 21 -16.13 2.45 -5.58
C LEU A 21 -15.94 0.93 -5.65
N LYS A 22 -15.05 0.48 -6.54
CA LYS A 22 -14.72 -0.94 -6.73
C LYS A 22 -13.28 -1.26 -6.34
N ASP A 23 -12.37 -0.31 -6.55
CA ASP A 23 -10.93 -0.50 -6.38
C ASP A 23 -10.32 0.70 -5.68
N VAL A 24 -9.43 0.42 -4.71
CA VAL A 24 -8.61 1.38 -3.99
C VAL A 24 -7.14 1.04 -4.22
N PHE A 25 -6.40 1.99 -4.79
CA PHE A 25 -4.96 1.90 -4.98
C PHE A 25 -4.26 2.74 -3.91
N ASN A 26 -3.59 2.04 -3.00
CA ASN A 26 -2.80 2.63 -1.94
C ASN A 26 -1.33 2.70 -2.34
N LEU A 27 -0.86 3.91 -2.59
CA LEU A 27 0.54 4.22 -2.89
C LEU A 27 1.35 4.33 -1.59
N ALA A 28 1.24 3.32 -0.71
CA ALA A 28 1.96 3.26 0.55
C ALA A 28 2.31 1.82 0.93
N VAL A 29 3.42 1.67 1.66
CA VAL A 29 3.91 0.37 2.15
C VAL A 29 2.97 -0.24 3.19
N ARG A 30 2.24 0.59 3.94
CA ARG A 30 1.25 0.18 4.94
C ARG A 30 -0.15 0.61 4.53
N TYR A 31 -1.14 -0.20 4.91
CA TYR A 31 -2.56 0.00 4.68
C TYR A 31 -3.32 0.32 5.98
N ASN A 32 -2.61 0.83 6.99
CA ASN A 32 -3.20 1.24 8.28
C ASN A 32 -4.11 2.47 8.18
N ASN A 33 -4.08 3.14 7.04
CA ASN A 33 -4.87 4.31 6.71
C ASN A 33 -6.20 3.96 6.02
N ILE A 34 -6.50 2.68 5.80
CA ILE A 34 -7.70 2.20 5.11
C ILE A 34 -8.46 1.21 6.00
N ASP A 35 -9.77 1.42 6.14
CA ASP A 35 -10.68 0.48 6.81
C ASP A 35 -10.88 -0.80 5.95
N ILE A 36 -9.98 -1.78 6.10
CA ILE A 36 -10.00 -3.03 5.32
C ILE A 36 -11.26 -3.85 5.59
N GLU A 37 -11.79 -3.83 6.81
CA GLU A 37 -13.02 -4.56 7.15
C GLU A 37 -14.21 -4.03 6.33
N VAL A 38 -14.38 -2.71 6.29
CA VAL A 38 -15.45 -2.05 5.53
C VAL A 38 -15.26 -2.24 4.03
N ALA A 39 -14.01 -2.15 3.55
CA ALA A 39 -13.71 -2.41 2.15
C ALA A 39 -14.08 -3.85 1.76
N LYS A 40 -13.77 -4.83 2.62
CA LYS A 40 -14.10 -6.24 2.39
C LYS A 40 -15.60 -6.51 2.42
N GLU A 41 -16.34 -5.94 3.39
CA GLU A 41 -17.80 -6.03 3.46
C GLU A 41 -18.48 -5.48 2.20
N ARG A 42 -17.89 -4.45 1.59
CA ARG A 42 -18.39 -3.82 0.36
C ARG A 42 -17.89 -4.47 -0.93
N GLY A 43 -17.01 -5.47 -0.84
CA GLY A 43 -16.40 -6.09 -2.03
C GLY A 43 -15.44 -5.16 -2.78
N ILE A 44 -14.85 -4.19 -2.09
CA ILE A 44 -13.86 -3.25 -2.62
C ILE A 44 -12.48 -3.89 -2.56
N ILE A 45 -11.81 -3.97 -3.71
CA ILE A 45 -10.44 -4.50 -3.79
C ILE A 45 -9.47 -3.40 -3.37
N VAL A 46 -8.67 -3.68 -2.34
CA VAL A 46 -7.61 -2.77 -1.85
C VAL A 46 -6.27 -3.33 -2.29
N THR A 47 -5.60 -2.60 -3.17
CA THR A 47 -4.26 -2.94 -3.67
C THR A 47 -3.27 -1.95 -3.10
N ASN A 48 -2.18 -2.43 -2.51
CA ASN A 48 -1.06 -1.57 -2.13
C ASN A 48 0.16 -1.87 -3.00
N THR A 49 1.12 -0.96 -3.02
CA THR A 49 2.39 -1.12 -3.75
C THR A 49 3.37 -2.10 -3.09
N ARG A 50 2.93 -2.98 -2.18
CA ARG A 50 3.78 -4.09 -1.69
C ARG A 50 3.95 -5.12 -2.81
N GLY A 51 4.93 -4.86 -3.66
CA GLY A 51 5.29 -5.71 -4.80
C GLY A 51 6.36 -5.10 -5.71
N VAL A 52 6.48 -3.77 -5.75
CA VAL A 52 7.49 -3.07 -6.59
C VAL A 52 8.76 -2.67 -5.82
N LEU A 53 8.76 -2.77 -4.49
CA LEU A 53 9.96 -2.56 -3.67
C LEU A 53 10.63 -3.87 -3.26
N THR A 54 9.99 -5.03 -3.47
CA THR A 54 10.59 -6.33 -3.09
C THR A 54 11.69 -6.76 -4.06
N GLU A 55 11.65 -6.32 -5.33
CA GLU A 55 12.70 -6.64 -6.29
C GLU A 55 13.84 -5.61 -6.27
N THR A 56 13.55 -4.30 -6.17
CA THR A 56 14.61 -3.26 -6.19
C THR A 56 15.32 -3.05 -4.85
N THR A 57 14.72 -3.44 -3.70
CA THR A 57 15.40 -3.35 -2.40
C THR A 57 16.38 -4.52 -2.17
N ALA A 58 16.30 -5.58 -2.98
CA ALA A 58 17.26 -6.68 -2.90
C ALA A 58 18.65 -6.23 -3.39
N ASP A 59 18.74 -5.45 -4.47
CA ASP A 59 20.03 -4.98 -5.00
C ASP A 59 20.75 -3.99 -4.08
N LEU A 60 20.02 -3.12 -3.38
CA LEU A 60 20.65 -2.19 -2.44
C LEU A 60 21.19 -2.89 -1.18
N ALA A 61 20.52 -3.96 -0.73
CA ALA A 61 20.99 -4.77 0.39
C ALA A 61 22.26 -5.57 0.04
N PHE A 62 22.38 -6.08 -1.20
CA PHE A 62 23.59 -6.77 -1.66
C PHE A 62 24.79 -5.81 -1.79
N TYR A 63 24.59 -4.59 -2.29
CA TYR A 63 25.68 -3.61 -2.39
C TYR A 63 26.21 -3.16 -1.03
N ALA A 64 25.32 -3.01 -0.04
CA ALA A 64 25.72 -2.70 1.34
C ALA A 64 26.46 -3.87 2.02
N SER A 65 26.10 -5.12 1.71
CA SER A 65 26.80 -6.31 2.21
C SER A 65 28.21 -6.47 1.65
N LEU A 66 28.41 -6.17 0.35
CA LEU A 66 29.71 -6.30 -0.32
C LEU A 66 30.74 -5.27 0.13
N CYS A 67 30.31 -4.09 0.61
CA CYS A 67 31.21 -3.04 1.08
C CYS A 67 31.59 -3.18 2.57
N GLY A 68 31.16 -4.25 3.23
CA GLY A 68 31.44 -4.52 4.65
C GLY A 68 32.61 -5.49 4.93
N SER A 69 33.20 -6.11 3.91
CA SER A 69 34.26 -7.12 4.06
C SER A 69 35.56 -6.70 3.38
N SER A 70 36.11 -5.56 3.80
CA SER A 70 37.51 -5.20 3.60
C SER A 70 38.00 -4.38 4.80
N GLN A 71 38.18 -5.07 5.92
CA GLN A 71 39.25 -4.78 6.89
C GLN A 71 40.07 -6.04 7.08
#